data_AF-A0A2E1GNY9-F1
#
_entry.id   AF-A0A2E1GNY9-F1
#
_cell.length_a   1.000
_cell.length_b   1.000
_cell.length_c   1.000
_cell.angle_alpha   90.00
_cell.angle_beta   90.00
_cell.angle_gamma   90.00
#
_symmetry.space_group_name_H-M   'P 1'
#
loop_
_entity.id
_entity.type
_entity.pdbx_description
1 polymer ?
#
loop_
_entity_poly.entity_id
_entity_poly.type
_entity_poly.pdbx_seq_one_letter_code
_entity_poly.pdbx_strand_id
1 'polypeptide(L)' 'SAASFQETTRVLTEAAVTSKKDTLRGLKENVVVGRLIPAGTGFAANQKASVSSEEIQDIEEALKKELLESFQ' A
#
# COMPACT_ATOMS: atom_id res chain seq x y z
N SER A 1 1.89 -10.98 -9.15
CA SER A 1 1.04 -11.52 -10.24
C SER A 1 1.44 -12.90 -10.79
N ALA A 2 2.72 -13.31 -10.73
CA ALA A 2 3.23 -14.52 -11.42
C ALA A 2 2.59 -15.85 -10.97
N ALA A 3 2.23 -15.99 -9.69
CA ALA A 3 1.70 -17.26 -9.16
C ALA A 3 0.25 -17.57 -9.61
N SER A 4 -0.48 -16.63 -10.22
CA SER A 4 -1.91 -16.77 -10.46
C SER A 4 -2.28 -17.38 -11.83
N PHE A 5 -1.30 -17.74 -12.66
CA PHE A 5 -1.57 -18.23 -14.03
C PHE A 5 -1.16 -19.69 -14.19
N GLN A 6 0.12 -20.01 -13.96
CA GLN A 6 0.69 -21.38 -14.04
C GLN A 6 1.90 -21.49 -13.09
N GLU A 7 2.42 -22.71 -12.90
CA GLU A 7 3.61 -23.01 -12.08
C GLU A 7 3.55 -22.48 -10.62
N THR A 8 2.35 -22.46 -10.03
CA THR A 8 2.06 -21.90 -8.70
C THR A 8 3.06 -22.34 -7.62
N THR A 9 3.34 -23.64 -7.51
CA THR A 9 4.25 -24.21 -6.49
C THR A 9 5.66 -23.65 -6.62
N ARG A 10 6.20 -23.54 -7.84
CA ARG A 10 7.55 -23.03 -8.09
C ARG A 10 7.64 -21.56 -7.71
N VAL A 11 6.68 -20.76 -8.17
CA VAL A 11 6.65 -19.30 -7.94
C VAL A 11 6.48 -18.98 -6.45
N LEU A 12 5.66 -19.73 -5.71
CA LEU A 12 5.50 -19.54 -4.27
C LEU A 12 6.75 -19.92 -3.49
N THR A 13 7.43 -21.01 -3.87
CA THR A 13 8.65 -21.47 -3.20
C THR A 13 9.77 -20.43 -3.35
N GLU A 14 9.97 -19.90 -4.57
CA GLU A 14 10.98 -18.88 -4.83
C GLU A 14 10.70 -17.57 -4.06
N ALA A 15 9.43 -17.15 -4.03
CA ALA A 15 9.02 -15.96 -3.29
C ALA A 15 9.21 -16.11 -1.77
N ALA A 16 8.94 -17.30 -1.21
CA ALA A 16 9.13 -17.58 0.21
C ALA A 16 10.61 -17.57 0.60
N VAL A 17 11.47 -18.23 -0.18
CA VAL A 17 12.92 -18.28 0.07
C VAL A 17 13.56 -16.89 -0.04
N THR A 18 13.11 -16.07 -0.99
CA THR A 18 13.62 -14.71 -1.17
C THR A 18 12.95 -13.67 -0.25
N SER A 19 12.03 -14.09 0.64
CA SER A 19 11.24 -13.19 1.49
C SER A 19 10.57 -12.05 0.70
N LYS A 20 10.12 -12.35 -0.52
CA LYS A 20 9.57 -11.37 -1.45
C LYS A 20 8.22 -10.84 -0.95
N LYS A 21 8.12 -9.52 -0.82
CA LYS A 21 6.88 -8.83 -0.44
C LYS A 21 6.14 -8.32 -1.69
N ASP A 22 4.83 -8.55 -1.73
CA ASP A 22 3.97 -7.99 -2.76
C ASP A 22 3.38 -6.66 -2.26
N THR A 23 3.51 -5.61 -3.06
CA THR A 23 3.02 -4.26 -2.72
C THR A 23 1.61 -4.00 -3.24
N LEU A 24 0.97 -5.00 -3.89
CA LEU A 24 -0.41 -4.97 -4.37
C LEU A 24 -0.70 -3.76 -5.26
N ARG A 25 0.25 -3.41 -6.13
CA ARG A 25 0.09 -2.31 -7.09
C ARG A 25 -0.57 -2.76 -8.40
N GLY A 26 -0.64 -4.06 -8.65
CA GLY A 26 -1.20 -4.61 -9.88
C GLY A 26 -2.71 -4.86 -9.81
N LEU A 27 -3.34 -4.95 -10.98
CA LEU A 27 -4.77 -5.28 -11.10
C LEU A 27 -5.07 -6.68 -10.54
N LYS A 28 -4.35 -7.70 -11.03
CA LYS A 28 -4.61 -9.10 -10.65
C LYS A 28 -4.43 -9.36 -9.16
N GLU A 29 -3.41 -8.76 -8.55
CA GLU A 29 -3.12 -8.91 -7.12
C GLU A 29 -4.29 -8.38 -6.27
N ASN A 30 -4.80 -7.19 -6.61
CA ASN A 30 -5.95 -6.62 -5.90
C ASN A 30 -7.23 -7.43 -6.11
N VAL A 31 -7.45 -7.97 -7.31
CA VAL A 31 -8.59 -8.86 -7.58
C VAL A 31 -8.51 -10.13 -6.72
N VAL A 32 -7.35 -10.79 -6.68
CA VAL A 32 -7.17 -12.02 -5.92
C VAL A 32 -7.34 -11.80 -4.41
N VAL A 33 -6.91 -10.65 -3.89
CA VAL A 33 -7.04 -10.30 -2.47
C VAL A 33 -8.41 -9.68 -2.12
N GLY A 34 -9.22 -9.31 -3.11
CA GLY A 34 -10.56 -8.75 -2.91
C GLY A 34 -10.60 -7.26 -2.58
N ARG A 35 -9.57 -6.49 -2.96
CA ARG A 35 -9.48 -5.03 -2.77
C ARG A 35 -9.90 -4.31 -4.05
N LEU A 36 -10.23 -3.02 -3.91
CA LEU A 36 -10.46 -2.15 -5.08
C LEU A 36 -9.23 -2.14 -5.99
N ILE A 37 -9.44 -2.42 -7.27
CA ILE A 37 -8.36 -2.41 -8.27
C ILE A 37 -7.87 -0.99 -8.52
N PRO A 38 -6.57 -0.78 -8.82
CA PRO A 38 -5.99 0.53 -9.11
C PRO A 38 -6.33 1.01 -10.54
N ALA A 39 -7.61 0.99 -10.88
CA ALA A 39 -8.15 1.49 -12.14
C ALA A 39 -9.56 2.04 -11.93
N GLY A 40 -9.97 2.96 -12.81
CA GLY A 40 -11.30 3.59 -12.73
C GLY A 40 -11.56 4.23 -11.37
N THR A 41 -12.68 3.86 -10.75
CA THR A 41 -13.09 4.37 -9.43
C THR A 41 -12.10 4.05 -8.31
N GLY A 42 -11.43 2.91 -8.37
CA GLY A 42 -10.42 2.53 -7.37
C GLY A 42 -9.15 3.38 -7.44
N PHE A 43 -8.83 3.97 -8.59
CA PHE A 43 -7.71 4.93 -8.70
C PHE A 43 -8.02 6.28 -8.04
N ALA A 44 -9.25 6.78 -8.22
CA ALA A 44 -9.69 8.02 -7.57
C ALA A 44 -9.83 7.85 -6.04
N ALA A 45 -10.28 6.69 -5.57
CA ALA A 45 -10.35 6.38 -4.15
C ALA A 45 -8.96 6.35 -3.49
N ASN A 46 -7.97 5.74 -4.16
CA ASN A 46 -6.59 5.71 -3.66
C ASN A 46 -5.94 7.10 -3.63
N GLN A 47 -6.17 7.95 -4.64
CA GLN A 47 -5.67 9.33 -4.62
C GLN A 47 -6.27 10.16 -3.48
N LYS A 48 -7.56 10.00 -3.18
CA LYS A 48 -8.18 10.68 -2.04
C LYS A 48 -7.57 10.21 -0.71
N ALA A 49 -7.31 8.91 -0.59
CA ALA A 49 -6.69 8.34 0.61
C ALA A 49 -5.23 8.80 0.78
N SER A 50 -4.46 8.96 -0.31
CA SER A 50 -3.08 9.48 -0.23
C SER A 50 -3.06 10.93 0.21
N VAL A 51 -3.94 11.78 -0.34
CA VAL A 51 -4.06 13.19 0.07
C VAL A 51 -4.40 13.31 1.55
N SER A 52 -5.37 12.52 2.04
CA SER A 52 -5.69 12.53 3.48
C SER A 52 -4.54 12.04 4.36
N SER A 53 -3.66 11.18 3.84
CA SER A 53 -2.53 10.66 4.61
C SER A 53 -1.41 11.70 4.72
N GLU A 54 -1.17 12.47 3.65
CA GLU A 54 -0.22 13.58 3.62
C GLU A 54 -0.67 14.70 4.57
N GLU A 55 -1.95 15.09 4.51
CA GLU A 55 -2.52 16.09 5.43
C GLU A 55 -2.42 15.69 6.91
N ILE A 56 -2.63 14.40 7.22
CA ILE A 56 -2.49 13.89 8.59
C ILE A 56 -1.03 13.93 9.05
N GLN A 57 -0.07 13.64 8.17
CA GLN A 57 1.36 13.68 8.48
C GLN A 57 1.82 15.11 8.78
N ASP A 58 1.40 16.08 7.96
CA ASP A 58 1.74 17.49 8.16
C ASP A 58 1.18 18.04 9.47
N ILE A 59 -0.06 17.66 9.82
CA ILE A 59 -0.69 18.04 11.10
C ILE A 59 0.03 17.39 12.27
N GLU A 60 0.39 16.10 12.18
CA GLU A 60 1.07 15.39 13.26
C GLU A 60 2.48 15.97 13.51
N GLU A 61 3.18 16.38 12.46
CA GLU A 61 4.49 17.01 12.54
C GLU A 61 4.41 18.43 13.12
N ALA A 62 3.40 19.22 12.72
CA ALA A 62 3.12 20.52 13.30
C ALA A 62 2.79 20.44 14.80
N LEU A 63 1.94 19.48 15.19
CA LEU A 63 1.54 19.26 16.58
C LEU A 63 2.74 18.84 17.46
N LYS A 64 3.62 17.97 16.95
CA LYS A 64 4.86 17.58 17.65
C LYS A 64 5.77 18.76 17.90
N LYS A 65 5.87 19.68 16.93
CA LYS A 65 6.72 20.87 17.03
C LYS A 65 6.21 21.86 18.07
N GLU A 66 4.90 22.12 18.06
CA GLU A 66 4.25 23.00 19.04
C GLU A 66 4.33 22.43 20.47
N LEU A 67 4.17 21.11 20.61
CA LEU A 67 4.38 20.43 21.88
C LEU A 67 5.83 20.58 22.36
N LEU A 68 6.82 20.44 21.47
CA LEU A 68 8.24 20.59 21.80
C LEU A 68 8.58 22.01 22.28
N GLU A 69 7.99 23.03 21.64
CA GLU A 69 8.15 24.44 22.02
C GLU A 69 7.46 24.76 23.36
N SER A 70 6.38 24.06 23.71
CA SER A 70 5.69 24.24 25.00
C SER A 70 6.44 23.65 26.21
N PHE A 71 7.37 22.72 25.96
CA PHE A 71 8.18 22.05 26.99
C PHE A 71 9.59 22.66 27.17
N GLN A 72 9.92 23.74 26.45
CA GLN A 72 11.14 24.55 26.63
C GLN A 72 10.84 25.86 27.35
#